data_AF-X1FQ02-F1
#
_entry.id   AF-X1FQ02-F1
#
_cell.length_a   1.000
_cell.length_b   1.000
_cell.length_c   1.000
_cell.angle_alpha   90.00
_cell.angle_beta   90.00
_cell.angle_gamma   90.00
#
_symmetry.space_group_name_H-M   'P 1'
#
loop_
_entity.id
_entity.type
_entity.pdbx_description
1 polymer ?
#
loop_
_entity_poly.entity_id
_entity_poly.type
_entity_poly.pdbx_seq_one_letter_code
_entity_poly.pdbx_strand_id
1 'polypeptide(L)'
;MLDYQISYIKQRAEIRDDFLPALWPYIGTAIFPSAFGCKVKYFQDREPWAEPIIFGDPKAVYKLKKADVYDGLLGDVLNMEKFFIKETKGRI
;
A
#
# COMPACT_ATOMS: atom_id res chain seq x y z
N MET A 1 7.55 8.02 8.37
CA MET A 1 6.19 7.68 7.87
C MET A 1 5.14 7.87 8.96
N LEU A 2 5.22 7.19 10.12
CA LEU A 2 4.24 7.33 11.21
C LEU A 2 4.09 8.76 11.74
N ASP A 3 5.19 9.39 12.19
CA ASP A 3 5.14 10.76 12.76
C ASP A 3 4.55 11.78 11.79
N TYR A 4 4.89 11.65 10.51
CA TYR A 4 4.33 12.48 9.46
C TYR A 4 2.81 12.31 9.36
N GLN A 5 2.31 11.07 9.32
CA GLN A 5 0.87 10.82 9.25
C GLN A 5 0.14 11.29 10.51
N ILE A 6 0.70 11.06 11.71
CA ILE A 6 0.12 11.57 12.97
C ILE A 6 0.03 13.10 12.94
N SER A 7 1.11 13.77 12.52
CA SER A 7 1.13 15.24 12.41
C SER A 7 0.09 15.74 11.41
N TYR A 8 -0.01 15.10 10.24
CA TYR A 8 -1.01 15.41 9.22
C TYR A 8 -2.44 15.23 9.73
N ILE A 9 -2.71 14.10 10.40
CA ILE A 9 -4.02 13.80 11.01
C ILE A 9 -4.42 14.88 12.01
N LYS A 10 -3.51 15.25 12.93
CA LYS A 10 -3.77 16.29 13.94
C LYS A 10 -4.09 17.64 13.30
N GLN A 11 -3.33 18.03 12.28
CA GLN A 11 -3.58 19.28 11.55
C GLN A 11 -4.91 19.26 10.79
N ARG A 12 -5.26 18.13 10.17
CA ARG A 12 -6.53 17.98 9.42
C ARG A 12 -7.74 17.91 10.34
N ALA A 13 -7.60 17.36 11.54
CA ALA A 13 -8.69 17.25 12.53
C ALA A 13 -9.22 18.62 12.99
N GLU A 14 -8.42 19.68 12.87
CA GLU A 14 -8.85 21.06 13.15
C GLU A 14 -9.78 21.65 12.07
N ILE A 15 -9.84 21.02 10.89
CA ILE A 15 -10.69 21.45 9.78
C ILE A 15 -12.01 20.69 9.87
N ARG A 16 -13.11 21.43 9.91
CA ARG A 16 -14.46 20.85 9.91
C ARG A 16 -14.90 20.47 8.49
N ASP A 17 -14.43 19.32 8.03
CA ASP A 17 -14.84 18.69 6.78
C ASP A 17 -15.16 17.19 6.98
N ASP A 18 -15.38 16.45 5.88
CA ASP A 18 -15.73 15.02 5.91
C ASP A 18 -14.50 14.09 5.97
N PHE A 19 -13.33 14.60 6.34
CA PHE A 19 -12.12 13.79 6.46
C PHE A 19 -12.21 12.82 7.65
N LEU A 20 -11.97 11.54 7.37
CA LEU A 20 -11.85 10.51 8.40
C LEU A 20 -10.37 10.25 8.71
N PRO A 21 -9.88 10.59 9.92
CA PRO A 21 -8.48 10.39 10.28
C PRO A 21 -8.17 8.90 10.43
N ALA A 22 -7.17 8.43 9.70
CA ALA A 22 -6.67 7.07 9.79
C ALA A 22 -5.17 7.05 9.46
N LEU A 23 -4.46 6.04 9.96
CA LEU A 23 -3.12 5.70 9.47
C LEU A 23 -3.26 4.80 8.24
N TRP A 24 -2.55 5.15 7.18
CA TRP A 24 -2.62 4.49 5.88
C TRP A 24 -1.33 3.70 5.67
N PRO A 25 -1.37 2.36 5.65
CA PRO A 25 -0.21 1.51 5.37
C PRO A 25 0.12 1.47 3.86
N TYR A 26 -0.18 2.54 3.15
CA TYR A 26 -0.07 2.62 1.70
C TYR A 26 1.40 2.78 1.29
N ILE A 27 1.86 1.88 0.42
CA ILE A 27 3.23 1.83 -0.11
C ILE A 27 3.26 1.90 -1.64
N GLY A 28 2.20 2.46 -2.24
CA GLY A 28 2.12 2.75 -3.67
C GLY A 28 1.15 1.86 -4.46
N THR A 29 0.96 2.18 -5.74
CA THR A 29 -0.05 1.52 -6.60
C THR A 29 0.36 0.11 -7.04
N ALA A 30 1.64 -0.25 -6.88
CA ALA A 30 2.18 -1.54 -7.28
C ALA A 30 1.86 -2.70 -6.31
N ILE A 31 1.14 -2.43 -5.21
CA ILE A 31 0.86 -3.42 -4.14
C ILE A 31 0.26 -4.71 -4.71
N PHE A 32 -0.92 -4.64 -5.32
CA PHE A 32 -1.60 -5.84 -5.84
C PHE A 32 -0.88 -6.46 -7.04
N PRO A 33 -0.43 -5.71 -8.07
CA PRO A 33 0.30 -6.31 -9.18
C PRO A 33 1.53 -7.10 -8.75
N SER A 34 2.27 -6.61 -7.74
CA SER A 34 3.47 -7.30 -7.24
C SER A 34 3.16 -8.68 -6.65
N ALA A 35 1.98 -8.86 -6.05
CA ALA A 35 1.54 -10.13 -5.51
C ALA A 35 1.27 -11.20 -6.60
N PHE A 36 1.01 -10.75 -7.84
CA PHE A 36 0.85 -11.63 -9.01
C PHE A 36 2.16 -11.82 -9.79
N GLY A 37 3.30 -11.36 -9.26
CA GLY A 37 4.63 -11.54 -9.86
C GLY A 37 5.10 -10.39 -10.74
N CYS A 38 4.37 -9.27 -10.80
CA CYS A 38 4.85 -8.08 -11.52
C CYS A 38 6.05 -7.45 -10.78
N LYS A 39 7.14 -7.18 -11.50
CA LYS A 39 8.32 -6.53 -10.93
C LYS A 39 8.00 -5.08 -10.57
N VAL A 40 8.33 -4.67 -9.35
CA VAL A 40 8.16 -3.28 -8.89
C VAL A 40 9.39 -2.46 -9.27
N LYS A 41 9.15 -1.28 -9.85
CA LYS A 41 10.12 -0.23 -10.11
C LYS A 41 9.92 0.91 -9.13
N TYR A 42 10.99 1.26 -8.43
CA TYR A 42 11.02 2.40 -7.51
C TYR A 42 11.70 3.58 -8.17
N PHE A 43 11.20 4.77 -7.85
CA PHE A 43 11.70 6.04 -8.34
C PHE A 43 11.86 6.98 -7.15
N GLN A 44 12.73 7.97 -7.28
CA GLN A 44 12.99 8.93 -6.21
C GLN A 44 11.86 9.95 -6.05
N ASP A 45 11.17 10.27 -7.14
CA ASP A 45 10.32 11.46 -7.28
C ASP A 45 8.88 11.14 -7.70
N ARG A 46 8.50 9.85 -7.74
CA ARG A 46 7.18 9.39 -8.17
C ARG A 46 6.83 8.05 -7.54
N GLU A 47 5.54 7.75 -7.57
CA GLU A 47 4.97 6.49 -7.09
C GLU A 47 5.64 5.27 -7.74
N PRO A 48 5.80 4.15 -7.00
CA PRO A 48 6.35 2.92 -7.56
C PRO A 48 5.38 2.31 -8.58
N TRP A 49 5.94 1.76 -9.66
CA TRP A 49 5.17 1.18 -10.76
C TRP A 49 5.42 -0.32 -10.87
N ALA A 50 4.44 -1.06 -11.37
CA ALA A 50 4.58 -2.48 -11.67
C ALA A 50 4.80 -2.69 -13.18
N GLU A 51 5.80 -3.50 -13.53
CA GLU A 51 6.01 -3.93 -14.91
C GLU A 51 4.93 -4.95 -15.32
N PRO A 52 4.26 -4.78 -16.48
CA PRO A 52 3.29 -5.75 -16.95
C PRO A 52 3.97 -7.08 -17.28
N ILE A 53 3.28 -8.18 -16.97
CA ILE A 53 3.74 -9.55 -17.26
C ILE A 53 2.85 -10.29 -18.27
N ILE A 54 1.73 -9.67 -18.67
CA ILE A 54 0.80 -10.20 -19.68
C ILE A 54 0.79 -9.27 -20.88
N PHE A 55 0.96 -9.84 -22.06
CA PHE A 55 0.99 -9.13 -23.33
C PHE A 55 0.20 -9.89 -24.39
N GLY A 56 -0.47 -9.17 -25.29
CA GLY A 56 -1.17 -9.72 -26.46
C GLY A 56 -2.49 -10.42 -26.18
N ASP A 57 -2.55 -11.33 -25.20
CA ASP A 57 -3.77 -12.09 -24.84
C ASP A 57 -4.24 -11.77 -23.41
N PRO A 58 -5.32 -10.96 -23.25
CA PRO A 58 -5.90 -10.68 -21.95
C PRO A 58 -6.35 -11.93 -21.18
N LYS A 59 -6.71 -13.04 -21.85
CA LYS A 59 -7.16 -14.27 -21.19
C LYS A 59 -6.02 -14.98 -20.46
N ALA A 60 -4.76 -14.62 -20.71
CA ALA A 60 -3.63 -15.12 -19.92
C ALA A 60 -3.74 -14.77 -18.42
N VAL A 61 -4.56 -13.79 -18.04
CA VAL A 61 -4.83 -13.46 -16.64
C VAL A 61 -5.37 -14.65 -15.84
N TYR A 62 -6.14 -15.53 -16.48
CA TYR A 62 -6.71 -16.71 -15.83
C TYR A 62 -5.67 -17.81 -15.55
N LYS A 63 -4.45 -17.69 -16.10
CA LYS A 63 -3.32 -18.59 -15.84
C LYS A 63 -2.46 -18.11 -14.67
N LEU A 64 -2.68 -16.89 -14.16
CA LEU A 64 -1.94 -16.37 -13.02
C LEU A 64 -2.23 -17.21 -11.78
N LYS A 65 -1.19 -17.47 -10.99
CA LYS A 65 -1.36 -18.06 -9.67
C LYS A 65 -2.16 -17.08 -8.80
N LYS A 66 -3.11 -17.61 -8.02
CA LYS A 66 -3.77 -16.81 -6.98
C LYS A 66 -2.72 -16.35 -5.97
N ALA A 67 -2.68 -15.04 -5.72
CA ALA A 67 -1.80 -14.46 -4.72
C ALA A 67 -2.20 -14.88 -3.30
N ASP A 68 -1.21 -15.13 -2.46
CA ASP A 68 -1.34 -15.15 -1.01
C ASP A 68 -1.35 -13.72 -0.45
N VAL A 69 -1.90 -13.52 0.76
CA VAL A 69 -1.95 -12.20 1.41
C VAL A 69 -0.58 -11.68 1.83
N TYR A 70 0.45 -12.52 1.82
CA TYR A 70 1.84 -12.12 2.06
C TYR A 70 2.69 -12.02 0.79
N ASP A 71 2.12 -12.28 -0.39
CA ASP A 71 2.87 -12.20 -1.66
C ASP A 71 3.15 -10.74 -2.05
N GLY A 72 4.32 -10.53 -2.66
CA GLY A 72 4.77 -9.21 -3.11
C GLY A 72 4.77 -8.20 -1.97
N LEU A 73 4.24 -7.01 -2.26
CA LEU A 73 4.15 -5.90 -1.30
C LEU A 73 2.97 -6.03 -0.32
N LEU A 74 2.07 -6.99 -0.47
CA LEU A 74 0.95 -7.17 0.48
C LEU A 74 1.47 -7.48 1.89
N GLY A 75 2.52 -8.30 2.01
CA GLY A 75 3.16 -8.58 3.28
C GLY A 75 3.72 -7.33 3.96
N ASP A 76 4.28 -6.40 3.18
CA ASP A 76 4.82 -5.13 3.70
C ASP A 76 3.72 -4.20 4.21
N VAL A 77 2.56 -4.17 3.53
CA VAL A 77 1.36 -3.46 4.01
C VAL A 77 0.95 -4.00 5.38
N LEU A 78 0.82 -5.32 5.52
CA LEU A 78 0.46 -5.96 6.79
C LEU A 78 1.51 -5.72 7.89
N ASN A 79 2.79 -5.67 7.53
CA ASN A 79 3.86 -5.35 8.48
C ASN A 79 3.78 -3.88 8.93
N MET A 80 3.45 -2.96 8.03
CA MET A 80 3.22 -1.55 8.35
C MET A 80 2.01 -1.37 9.26
N GLU A 81 0.91 -2.09 9.02
CA GLU A 81 -0.26 -2.11 9.91
C GLU A 81 0.11 -2.58 11.32
N LYS A 82 0.84 -3.70 11.42
CA LYS A 82 1.32 -4.23 12.72
C LYS A 82 2.20 -3.21 13.44
N PHE A 83 3.07 -2.53 12.70
CA PHE A 83 3.91 -1.45 13.23
C PHE A 83 3.04 -0.30 13.77
N PHE A 84 2.06 0.19 13.00
CA PHE A 84 1.16 1.25 13.46
C PHE A 84 0.38 0.85 14.71
N ILE A 85 -0.18 -0.36 14.75
CA ILE A 85 -0.91 -0.85 15.92
C ILE A 85 0.00 -0.90 17.14
N LYS A 86 1.24 -1.40 16.97
CA LYS A 86 2.21 -1.51 18.06
C LYS A 86 2.56 -0.14 18.65
N GLU A 87 2.87 0.85 17.81
CA GLU A 87 3.33 2.17 18.27
C GLU A 87 2.18 3.03 18.81
N THR A 88 0.98 2.90 18.25
CA THR A 88 -0.19 3.73 18.63
C THR A 88 -1.09 3.07 19.68
N LYS A 89 -0.95 1.74 19.89
CA LYS A 89 -1.89 0.94 20.68
C LYS A 89 -3.34 1.08 20.20
N GLY A 90 -3.52 1.35 18.90
CA GLY A 90 -4.82 1.59 18.26
C GLY A 90 -5.45 2.95 18.59
N ARG A 91 -4.65 3.95 18.97
CA ARG A 91 -5.12 5.31 19.33
C ARG A 91 -4.30 6.38 18.62
N ILE A 92 -4.97 7.32 17.97
CA ILE A 92 -4.36 8.43 17.23
C ILE A 92 -4.83 9.75 17.85
#